data_AF-A0A0K8WL34-F1
#
_entry.id   AF-A0A0K8WL34-F1
#
_cell.length_a   1.000
_cell.length_b   1.000
_cell.length_c   1.000
_cell.angle_alpha   90.00
_cell.angle_beta   90.00
_cell.angle_gamma   90.00
#
_symmetry.space_group_name_H-M   'P 1'
#
loop_
_entity.id
_entity.type
_entity.pdbx_description
1 polymer ?
#
loop_
_entity_poly.entity_id
_entity_poly.type
_entity_poly.pdbx_seq_one_letter_code
_entity_poly.pdbx_strand_id
1 'polypeptide(L)'
;MFRVLLIAFCLTIPTVLYASTGLPPDFCHYGSIEQHQAPPPQALPKVEDNSNANEEKFQLRLSGGNGGFSGFAIQAQDPSGAPVGRFQIIDEHNSKTMACKNLDDTILHAETQEEGPLKRVDFSWIPA
;
A
#
# COMPACT_ATOMS: atom_id res chain seq x y z
N MET A 1 -48.47 -7.42 27.77
CA MET A 1 -47.31 -6.48 27.79
C MET A 1 -46.01 -7.19 27.36
N PHE A 2 -46.06 -8.05 26.34
CA PHE A 2 -44.92 -8.88 25.89
C PHE A 2 -44.49 -8.58 24.44
N ARG A 3 -45.20 -7.67 23.77
CA ARG A 3 -44.98 -7.33 22.35
C ARG A 3 -44.02 -6.16 22.11
N VAL A 4 -43.68 -5.39 23.16
CA VAL A 4 -42.80 -4.23 23.03
C VAL A 4 -41.32 -4.60 23.28
N LEU A 5 -41.06 -5.69 24.02
CA LEU A 5 -39.70 -6.14 24.33
C LEU A 5 -38.95 -6.78 23.16
N LEU A 6 -39.65 -7.25 22.13
CA LEU A 6 -39.03 -7.88 20.95
C LEU A 6 -38.47 -6.86 19.95
N ILE A 7 -38.92 -5.61 19.97
CA ILE A 7 -38.49 -4.58 19.00
C ILE A 7 -37.18 -3.90 19.46
N ALA A 8 -36.89 -3.89 20.76
CA ALA A 8 -35.66 -3.29 21.29
C ALA A 8 -34.40 -4.14 21.06
N PHE A 9 -34.53 -5.45 20.80
CA PHE A 9 -33.37 -6.35 20.66
C PHE A 9 -32.82 -6.46 19.22
N CYS A 10 -33.50 -5.88 18.23
CA CYS A 10 -33.06 -5.92 16.83
C CYS A 10 -32.26 -4.68 16.38
N LEU A 11 -32.03 -3.70 17.25
CA LEU A 11 -31.37 -2.43 16.87
C LEU A 11 -29.92 -2.30 17.35
N THR A 12 -29.34 -3.31 17.99
CA THR A 12 -27.95 -3.23 18.53
C THR A 12 -26.92 -4.10 17.81
N ILE A 13 -27.24 -4.72 16.67
CA ILE A 13 -26.28 -5.52 15.89
C ILE A 13 -26.67 -5.36 14.41
N PRO A 14 -25.92 -4.67 13.53
CA PRO A 14 -24.47 -4.83 13.35
C PRO A 14 -23.74 -3.54 12.90
N THR A 15 -23.13 -2.77 13.79
CA THR A 15 -22.19 -1.70 13.38
C THR A 15 -20.72 -2.14 13.41
N VAL A 16 -20.45 -3.40 13.77
CA VAL A 16 -19.07 -3.92 13.98
C VAL A 16 -18.48 -4.57 12.71
N LEU A 17 -19.22 -4.64 11.59
CA LEU A 17 -18.82 -5.50 10.45
C LEU A 17 -18.27 -4.79 9.21
N TYR A 18 -18.16 -3.46 9.19
CA TYR A 18 -17.67 -2.75 7.99
C TYR A 18 -16.74 -1.58 8.32
N ALA A 19 -15.73 -1.84 9.13
CA ALA A 19 -14.55 -0.99 9.20
C ALA A 19 -13.31 -1.89 9.06
N SER A 20 -13.23 -2.66 7.97
CA SER A 20 -11.90 -3.00 7.46
C SER A 20 -11.52 -1.82 6.57
N THR A 21 -10.60 -1.02 7.08
CA THR A 21 -9.88 0.01 6.32
C THR A 21 -8.71 -0.60 5.55
N GLY A 22 -8.66 -1.94 5.47
CA GLY A 22 -7.75 -2.67 4.62
C GLY A 22 -7.97 -2.34 3.16
N LEU A 23 -6.87 -2.20 2.43
CA LEU A 23 -6.88 -2.15 0.96
C LEU A 23 -7.69 -3.32 0.41
N PRO A 24 -8.39 -3.13 -0.73
CA PRO A 24 -9.17 -4.20 -1.35
C PRO A 24 -8.31 -5.47 -1.46
N PRO A 25 -8.88 -6.65 -1.15
CA PRO A 25 -8.14 -7.92 -1.16
C PRO A 25 -7.54 -8.28 -2.53
N ASP A 26 -7.81 -7.48 -3.56
CA ASP A 26 -7.45 -7.74 -4.95
C ASP A 26 -6.76 -6.53 -5.61
N PHE A 27 -5.78 -5.94 -4.92
CA PHE A 27 -4.95 -4.87 -5.49
C PHE A 27 -4.31 -5.29 -6.82
N CYS A 28 -3.91 -6.55 -6.96
CA CYS A 28 -3.28 -7.05 -8.18
C CYS A 28 -4.19 -7.02 -9.41
N HIS A 29 -5.51 -7.13 -9.22
CA HIS A 29 -6.48 -7.10 -10.32
C HIS A 29 -7.02 -5.68 -10.59
N TYR A 30 -7.20 -4.87 -9.55
CA TYR A 30 -7.86 -3.55 -9.66
C TYR A 30 -6.92 -2.35 -9.48
N GLY A 31 -5.68 -2.54 -9.06
CA GLY A 31 -4.72 -1.46 -8.80
C GLY A 31 -4.27 -0.67 -10.04
N SER A 32 -4.55 -1.20 -11.24
CA SER A 32 -4.16 -0.60 -12.52
C SER A 32 -5.30 0.20 -13.21
N ILE A 33 -6.36 0.57 -12.49
CA ILE A 33 -7.61 1.03 -13.13
C ILE A 33 -7.67 2.54 -13.41
N GLU A 34 -6.91 3.38 -12.71
CA GLU A 34 -6.81 4.81 -13.06
C GLU A 34 -5.39 5.19 -13.49
N GLN A 35 -5.15 5.16 -14.80
CA GLN A 35 -4.05 5.91 -15.41
C GLN A 35 -4.39 7.40 -15.32
N HIS A 36 -4.10 8.04 -14.19
CA HIS A 36 -3.95 9.49 -14.21
C HIS A 36 -2.85 9.79 -15.23
N GLN A 37 -3.13 10.67 -16.19
CA GLN A 37 -2.09 11.19 -17.08
C GLN A 37 -1.04 11.88 -16.22
N ALA A 38 0.00 11.13 -15.83
CA ALA A 38 1.18 11.72 -15.22
C ALA A 38 1.70 12.74 -16.24
N PRO A 39 1.97 13.99 -15.83
CA PRO A 39 2.68 14.93 -16.68
C PRO A 39 3.93 14.21 -17.22
N PRO A 40 4.28 14.40 -18.51
CA PRO A 40 5.47 13.76 -19.08
C PRO A 40 6.66 14.01 -18.14
N PRO A 41 7.47 12.97 -17.83
CA PRO A 41 8.55 13.08 -16.86
C PRO A 41 9.43 14.28 -17.21
N GLN A 42 9.47 15.27 -16.31
CA GLN A 42 10.36 16.42 -16.47
C GLN A 42 11.76 15.98 -16.05
N ALA A 43 12.47 15.35 -16.99
CA ALA A 43 13.81 14.78 -16.85
C ALA A 43 13.93 13.68 -15.77
N LEU A 44 14.42 12.51 -16.18
CA LEU A 44 14.90 11.50 -15.23
C LEU A 44 16.01 12.14 -14.37
N PRO A 45 16.04 11.92 -13.04
CA PRO A 45 17.17 12.35 -12.23
C PRO A 45 18.46 11.77 -12.82
N LYS A 46 19.49 12.60 -12.93
CA LYS A 46 20.77 12.21 -13.51
C LYS A 46 21.36 11.07 -12.68
N VAL A 47 21.40 9.87 -13.26
CA VAL A 47 22.08 8.72 -12.67
C VAL A 47 23.57 9.04 -12.62
N GLU A 48 24.12 9.17 -11.42
CA GLU A 48 25.57 9.14 -11.22
C GLU A 48 25.97 7.66 -11.18
N ASP A 49 26.68 7.23 -12.23
CA ASP A 49 27.17 5.87 -12.40
C ASP A 49 28.34 5.61 -11.44
N ASN A 50 28.00 5.29 -10.19
CA ASN A 50 28.92 4.70 -9.22
C ASN A 50 28.67 3.19 -9.18
N SER A 51 29.00 2.52 -10.28
CA SER A 51 28.85 1.07 -10.43
C SER A 51 29.76 0.30 -9.46
N ASN A 52 29.25 0.00 -8.27
CA ASN A 52 29.58 -1.22 -7.56
C ASN A 52 28.34 -2.11 -7.65
N ALA A 53 28.36 -3.05 -8.59
CA ALA A 53 27.30 -4.04 -8.81
C ALA A 53 27.23 -5.04 -7.64
N ASN A 54 26.77 -4.56 -6.48
CA ASN A 54 26.10 -5.36 -5.47
C ASN A 54 24.63 -5.01 -5.60
N GLU A 55 23.74 -6.02 -5.66
CA GLU A 55 22.27 -5.90 -5.69
C GLU A 55 21.78 -4.53 -5.20
N GLU A 56 21.60 -3.60 -6.15
CA GLU A 56 21.48 -2.18 -5.79
C GLU A 56 20.13 -1.97 -5.11
N LYS A 57 20.17 -1.93 -3.77
CA LYS A 57 19.01 -1.81 -2.92
C LYS A 57 18.69 -0.33 -2.73
N PHE A 58 17.54 0.11 -3.21
CA PHE A 58 17.06 1.46 -3.01
C PHE A 58 16.25 1.55 -1.72
N GLN A 59 16.65 2.44 -0.81
CA GLN A 59 15.82 2.79 0.34
C GLN A 59 14.88 3.92 -0.06
N LEU A 60 13.59 3.71 0.14
CA LEU A 60 12.52 4.59 -0.28
C LEU A 60 11.69 5.00 0.93
N ARG A 61 11.20 6.24 0.88
CA ARG A 61 10.31 6.81 1.91
C ARG A 61 9.09 7.42 1.25
N LEU A 62 7.91 6.96 1.66
CA LEU A 62 6.66 7.66 1.39
C LEU A 62 6.40 8.65 2.54
N SER A 63 6.05 9.90 2.24
CA SER A 63 5.76 10.93 3.25
C SER A 63 4.51 11.72 2.87
N GLY A 64 3.57 11.87 3.80
CA GLY A 64 2.26 12.51 3.55
C GLY A 64 2.20 14.02 3.82
N GLY A 65 3.34 14.69 4.01
CA GLY A 65 3.39 16.10 4.38
C GLY A 65 2.61 16.41 5.67
N ASN A 66 1.91 17.54 5.70
CA ASN A 66 1.15 17.98 6.89
C ASN A 66 -0.08 17.08 7.19
N GLY A 67 -0.70 16.52 6.14
CA GLY A 67 -1.93 15.71 6.26
C GLY A 67 -1.68 14.25 6.65
N GLY A 68 -0.63 13.63 6.11
CA GLY A 68 -0.47 12.17 6.19
C GLY A 68 -1.33 11.43 5.16
N PHE A 69 -1.35 10.10 5.24
CA PHE A 69 -2.15 9.21 4.38
C PHE A 69 -2.77 8.09 5.22
N SER A 70 -3.97 7.64 4.84
CA SER A 70 -4.69 6.57 5.55
C SER A 70 -4.19 5.17 5.23
N GLY A 71 -3.41 5.03 4.15
CA GLY A 71 -2.87 3.76 3.68
C GLY A 71 -2.13 3.96 2.36
N PHE A 72 -1.46 2.91 1.89
CA PHE A 72 -0.68 2.94 0.67
C PHE A 72 -0.62 1.55 0.05
N ALA A 73 -0.51 1.50 -1.28
CA ALA A 73 -0.12 0.32 -2.04
C ALA A 73 0.83 0.77 -3.13
N ILE A 74 1.97 0.10 -3.26
CA ILE A 74 3.05 0.47 -4.17
C ILE A 74 3.51 -0.79 -4.90
N GLN A 75 3.61 -0.67 -6.23
CA GLN A 75 4.13 -1.69 -7.10
C GLN A 75 5.01 -1.00 -8.15
N ALA A 76 6.22 -1.53 -8.37
CA ALA A 76 7.04 -1.13 -9.49
C ALA A 76 6.64 -1.97 -10.71
N GLN A 77 6.44 -1.32 -11.86
CA GLN A 77 6.01 -1.97 -13.10
C GLN A 77 6.97 -1.66 -14.25
N ASP A 78 7.11 -2.60 -15.17
CA ASP A 78 7.74 -2.35 -16.47
C ASP A 78 6.79 -1.59 -17.42
N PRO A 79 7.23 -1.16 -18.62
CA PRO A 79 6.38 -0.45 -19.57
C PRO A 79 5.14 -1.24 -20.06
N SER A 80 5.10 -2.55 -19.86
CA SER A 80 3.93 -3.39 -20.16
C SER A 80 2.92 -3.46 -19.01
N GLY A 81 3.24 -2.85 -17.87
CA GLY A 81 2.44 -2.89 -16.64
C GLY A 81 2.70 -4.13 -15.79
N ALA A 82 3.72 -4.95 -16.11
CA ALA A 82 4.02 -6.14 -15.33
C ALA A 82 4.85 -5.80 -14.08
N PRO A 83 4.56 -6.38 -12.90
CA PRO A 83 5.33 -6.13 -11.69
C PRO A 83 6.80 -6.55 -11.82
N VAL A 84 7.72 -5.72 -11.32
CA VAL A 84 9.18 -5.94 -11.36
C VAL A 84 9.87 -5.62 -10.04
N GLY A 85 10.97 -6.32 -9.80
CA GLY A 85 11.76 -6.22 -8.57
C GLY A 85 11.04 -6.81 -7.37
N ARG A 86 11.57 -6.54 -6.18
CA ARG A 86 11.00 -7.01 -4.90
C ARG A 86 11.16 -5.95 -3.81
N PHE A 87 10.15 -5.82 -2.97
CA PHE A 87 10.18 -4.98 -1.79
C PHE A 87 10.72 -5.74 -0.58
N GLN A 88 11.47 -5.02 0.26
CA GLN A 88 11.83 -5.48 1.60
C GLN A 88 11.21 -4.52 2.61
N ILE A 89 10.50 -5.09 3.58
CA ILE A 89 9.87 -4.36 4.67
C ILE A 89 10.96 -3.81 5.59
N ILE A 90 10.89 -2.51 5.89
CA ILE A 90 11.65 -1.88 6.99
C ILE A 90 10.71 -1.58 8.14
N ASP A 91 9.52 -1.04 7.84
CA ASP A 91 8.47 -0.79 8.83
C ASP A 91 7.49 -1.97 8.88
N GLU A 92 7.80 -2.97 9.70
CA GLU A 92 6.98 -4.17 9.91
C GLU A 92 5.63 -3.88 10.56
N HIS A 93 5.48 -2.73 11.23
CA HIS A 93 4.23 -2.39 11.87
C HIS A 93 3.21 -1.91 10.84
N ASN A 94 3.63 -1.03 9.93
CA ASN A 94 2.74 -0.39 8.97
C ASN A 94 2.81 -1.01 7.57
N SER A 95 3.64 -2.03 7.34
CA SER A 95 3.82 -2.59 5.98
C SER A 95 3.70 -4.10 5.95
N LYS A 96 3.11 -4.59 4.87
CA LYS A 96 3.15 -6.00 4.47
C LYS A 96 3.38 -6.09 2.98
N THR A 97 3.95 -7.21 2.53
CA THR A 97 4.12 -7.50 1.11
C THR A 97 3.06 -8.47 0.62
N MET A 98 2.83 -8.48 -0.69
CA MET A 98 2.05 -9.50 -1.37
C MET A 98 2.71 -9.85 -2.71
N ALA A 99 2.26 -10.96 -3.29
CA ALA A 99 2.71 -11.40 -4.60
C ALA A 99 1.59 -11.20 -5.63
N CYS A 100 1.78 -10.27 -6.56
CA CYS A 100 0.91 -10.12 -7.73
C CYS A 100 1.37 -10.99 -8.91
N LYS A 101 2.68 -11.11 -9.10
CA LYS A 101 3.34 -11.96 -10.10
C LYS A 101 4.52 -12.73 -9.49
N ASN A 102 5.37 -12.05 -8.73
CA ASN A 102 6.51 -12.60 -8.02
C ASN A 102 6.38 -12.36 -6.51
N LEU A 103 7.12 -13.13 -5.70
CA LEU A 103 7.19 -12.91 -4.25
C LEU A 103 7.63 -11.47 -3.95
N ASP A 104 6.89 -10.81 -3.06
CA ASP A 104 7.18 -9.47 -2.55
C ASP A 104 7.26 -8.37 -3.62
N ASP A 105 6.63 -8.55 -4.78
CA ASP A 105 6.64 -7.55 -5.86
C ASP A 105 5.74 -6.33 -5.60
N THR A 106 4.99 -6.37 -4.49
CA THR A 106 4.03 -5.34 -4.10
C THR A 106 4.09 -5.13 -2.60
N ILE A 107 4.15 -3.87 -2.16
CA ILE A 107 4.10 -3.49 -0.75
C ILE A 107 2.85 -2.67 -0.47
N LEU A 108 2.21 -2.94 0.67
CA LEU A 108 0.98 -2.28 1.07
C LEU A 108 0.94 -2.02 2.58
N HIS A 109 0.01 -1.14 2.97
CA HIS A 109 -0.29 -0.88 4.37
C HIS A 109 -0.73 -2.16 5.08
N ALA A 110 -0.04 -2.51 6.17
CA ALA A 110 -0.55 -3.49 7.13
C ALA A 110 -1.64 -2.79 7.95
N GLU A 111 -2.84 -3.36 7.99
CA GLU A 111 -3.93 -2.79 8.77
C GLU A 111 -3.55 -2.84 10.26
N THR A 112 -3.26 -1.68 10.85
CA THR A 112 -2.94 -1.53 12.28
C THR A 112 -4.15 -0.99 13.04
N GLN A 113 -4.18 -1.18 14.36
CA GLN A 113 -5.22 -0.62 15.23
C GLN A 113 -4.98 0.86 15.58
N GLU A 114 -4.00 1.53 14.98
CA GLU A 114 -3.71 2.93 15.29
C GLU A 114 -4.72 3.87 14.60
N GLU A 115 -5.34 4.76 15.39
CA GLU A 115 -6.44 5.63 14.94
C GLU A 115 -5.99 6.89 14.16
N GLY A 116 -4.75 6.93 13.65
CA GLY A 116 -4.14 8.14 13.08
C GLY A 116 -3.65 8.00 11.63
N PRO A 117 -3.58 9.11 10.85
CA PRO A 117 -3.01 9.07 9.51
C PRO A 117 -1.49 8.81 9.56
N LEU A 118 -1.01 7.90 8.73
CA LEU A 118 0.42 7.62 8.54
C LEU A 118 1.12 8.88 8.06
N LYS A 119 2.22 9.24 8.73
CA LYS A 119 3.03 10.40 8.33
C LYS A 119 4.17 10.03 7.39
N ARG A 120 4.74 8.84 7.61
CA ARG A 120 5.85 8.28 6.84
C ARG A 120 5.80 6.77 6.87
N VAL A 121 6.30 6.14 5.82
CA VAL A 121 6.63 4.71 5.79
C VAL A 121 7.96 4.55 5.05
N ASP A 122 8.86 3.76 5.62
CA ASP A 122 10.15 3.42 5.04
C ASP A 122 10.12 1.97 4.54
N PHE A 123 10.65 1.74 3.35
CA PHE A 123 10.78 0.42 2.73
C PHE A 123 11.97 0.40 1.80
N SER A 124 12.37 -0.79 1.35
CA SER A 124 13.38 -0.91 0.30
C SER A 124 12.83 -1.62 -0.92
N TRP A 125 13.45 -1.33 -2.06
CA TRP A 125 13.17 -2.01 -3.31
C TRP A 125 14.48 -2.50 -3.93
N ILE A 126 14.45 -3.75 -4.41
CA ILE A 126 15.54 -4.39 -5.14
C ILE A 126 15.06 -4.57 -6.58
N PRO A 127 15.75 -3.98 -7.57
CA PRO A 127 15.42 -4.16 -8.99
C PRO A 127 15.45 -5.64 -9.41
N ALA A 128 14.73 -5.96 -10.49
CA ALA A 128 14.74 -7.28 -11.12
C ALA A 128 16.04 -7.56 -11.88
#